data_AF-A0A965IFV7-F1
#
_entry.id   AF-A0A965IFV7-F1
#
_cell.length_a   1.000
_cell.length_b   1.000
_cell.length_c   1.000
_cell.angle_alpha   90.00
_cell.angle_beta   90.00
_cell.angle_gamma   90.00
#
_symmetry.space_group_name_H-M   'P 1'
#
loop_
_entity.id
_entity.type
_entity.pdbx_description
1 polymer ?
#
loop_
_entity_poly.entity_id
_entity_poly.type
_entity_poly.pdbx_seq_one_letter_code
_entity_poly.pdbx_strand_id
1 'polypeptide(L)'
;MQIPQQISSRGREAVEVYKNALQYGERFAEMCALQIAPGTKGTDRAFMEGRMNNQQLDAMPAESAKWMAKEAREAGINISGKYYCGGLADKRRWQDPEAWVSSNDDILRVAHKRRLSVSGTVNYDPGPAAPKRKLINEKIVAEGVRNELRKNPGAKAGEVRERIIEKHAYKAKGRFR
;
A
#
# COMPACT_ATOMS: atom_id res chain seq x y z
N MET A 1 11.53 -13.30 32.40
CA MET A 1 12.17 -12.83 31.15
C MET A 1 12.74 -14.07 30.47
N GLN A 2 12.21 -14.45 29.30
CA GLN A 2 12.61 -15.69 28.60
C GLN A 2 13.83 -15.38 27.75
N ILE A 3 14.95 -16.07 27.98
CA ILE A 3 16.17 -15.90 27.17
C ILE A 3 15.98 -16.74 25.89
N PRO A 4 16.23 -16.18 24.70
CA PRO A 4 16.15 -16.93 23.44
C PRO A 4 17.02 -18.19 23.47
N GLN A 5 16.49 -19.30 22.98
CA GLN A 5 17.15 -20.61 23.02
C GLN A 5 18.49 -20.63 22.27
N GLN A 6 18.64 -19.78 21.24
CA GLN A 6 19.88 -19.61 20.48
C GLN A 6 21.00 -18.95 21.30
N ILE A 7 20.64 -18.15 22.31
CA ILE A 7 21.60 -17.48 23.20
C ILE A 7 21.97 -18.41 24.34
N SER A 8 21.00 -19.13 24.91
CA SER A 8 21.27 -20.10 25.98
C SER A 8 22.16 -21.25 25.51
N SER A 9 22.00 -21.70 24.26
CA SER A 9 22.82 -22.75 23.68
C SER A 9 24.27 -22.33 23.39
N ARG A 10 24.54 -21.02 23.25
CA ARG A 10 25.87 -20.49 22.94
C ARG A 10 26.78 -20.36 24.18
N GLY A 11 26.20 -20.42 25.38
CA GLY A 11 26.93 -20.48 26.64
C GLY A 11 26.76 -19.25 27.54
N ARG A 12 27.41 -19.30 28.70
CA ARG A 12 27.20 -18.35 29.80
C ARG A 12 27.59 -16.90 29.44
N GLU A 13 28.68 -16.74 28.70
CA GLU A 13 29.15 -15.42 28.24
C GLU A 13 28.13 -14.74 27.32
N ALA A 14 27.55 -15.47 26.37
CA ALA A 14 26.53 -14.94 25.46
C ALA A 14 25.27 -14.48 26.23
N VAL A 15 24.88 -15.22 27.27
CA VAL A 15 23.76 -14.85 28.15
C VAL A 15 24.03 -13.56 28.92
N GLU A 16 25.25 -13.37 29.41
CA GLU A 16 25.64 -12.15 30.13
C GLU A 16 25.69 -10.94 29.21
N VAL A 17 26.26 -11.10 28.01
CA VAL A 17 26.26 -10.06 26.97
C VAL A 17 24.83 -9.67 26.58
N TYR A 18 23.93 -10.65 26.40
CA TYR A 18 22.52 -10.40 26.09
C TYR A 18 21.81 -9.59 27.20
N LYS A 19 21.99 -9.98 28.47
CA LYS A 19 21.37 -9.27 29.60
C LYS A 19 21.87 -7.83 29.72
N ASN A 20 23.16 -7.60 29.50
CA ASN A 20 23.78 -6.27 29.59
C ASN A 20 23.35 -5.36 28.43
N ALA A 21 23.17 -5.92 27.23
CA ALA A 21 22.77 -5.18 26.04
C ALA A 21 21.25 -4.98 25.93
N LEU A 22 20.44 -5.67 26.75
CA LEU A 22 18.98 -5.63 26.69
C LEU A 22 18.41 -4.22 26.86
N GLN A 23 19.10 -3.37 27.63
CA GLN A 23 18.73 -1.96 27.84
C GLN A 23 18.71 -1.14 26.54
N TYR A 24 19.44 -1.57 25.51
CA TYR A 24 19.51 -0.93 24.20
C TYR A 24 18.55 -1.54 23.17
N GLY A 25 17.75 -2.54 23.58
CA GLY A 25 16.77 -3.21 22.75
C GLY A 25 17.12 -4.67 22.44
N GLU A 26 16.08 -5.50 22.34
CA GLU A 26 16.20 -6.96 22.23
C GLU A 26 17.02 -7.43 21.03
N ARG A 27 16.78 -6.86 19.84
CA ARG A 27 17.54 -7.21 18.62
C ARG A 27 19.01 -6.82 18.67
N PHE A 28 19.31 -5.70 19.34
CA PHE A 28 20.69 -5.26 19.54
C PHE A 28 21.40 -6.21 20.52
N ALA A 29 20.71 -6.62 21.57
CA ALA A 29 21.22 -7.60 22.51
C ALA A 29 21.49 -8.97 21.87
N GLU A 30 20.58 -9.45 21.01
CA GLU A 30 20.79 -10.69 20.22
C GLU A 30 22.04 -10.58 19.33
N MET A 31 22.23 -9.45 18.65
CA MET A 31 23.41 -9.20 17.81
C MET A 31 24.71 -9.26 18.62
N CYS A 32 24.77 -8.54 19.74
CA CYS A 32 25.96 -8.50 20.59
C CYS A 32 26.27 -9.89 21.17
N ALA A 33 25.25 -10.63 21.61
CA ALA A 33 25.42 -11.94 22.23
C ALA A 33 25.84 -13.03 21.24
N LEU A 34 25.30 -13.01 20.02
CA LEU A 34 25.59 -14.01 19.00
C LEU A 34 26.79 -13.64 18.13
N GLN A 35 27.25 -12.37 18.18
CA GLN A 35 28.23 -11.79 17.25
C GLN A 35 27.85 -11.99 15.78
N ILE A 36 26.55 -12.11 15.52
CA ILE A 36 25.97 -12.26 14.19
C ILE A 36 25.16 -11.00 13.94
N ALA A 37 25.38 -10.37 12.79
CA ALA A 37 24.58 -9.23 12.38
C ALA A 37 23.09 -9.60 12.45
N PRO A 38 22.23 -8.73 12.99
CA PRO A 38 20.82 -9.04 13.13
C PRO A 38 20.26 -9.40 11.76
N GLY A 39 19.44 -10.46 11.67
CA GLY A 39 18.76 -10.81 10.43
C GLY A 39 18.07 -9.58 9.87
N THR A 40 18.52 -9.11 8.71
CA THR A 40 18.12 -7.83 8.15
C THR A 40 16.71 -7.90 7.55
N LYS A 41 15.69 -7.86 8.42
CA LYS A 41 14.30 -7.62 8.00
C LYS A 41 14.23 -6.29 7.24
N GLY A 42 13.65 -6.32 6.04
CA GLY A 42 13.47 -5.14 5.19
C GLY A 42 14.59 -4.87 4.18
N THR A 43 15.62 -5.73 4.09
CA THR A 43 16.56 -5.66 2.96
C THR A 43 15.98 -6.33 1.73
N ASP A 44 16.31 -5.83 0.54
CA ASP A 44 15.88 -6.43 -0.73
C ASP A 44 16.33 -7.89 -0.85
N ARG A 45 17.52 -8.21 -0.33
CA ARG A 45 18.00 -9.60 -0.25
C ARG A 45 17.04 -10.50 0.52
N ALA A 46 16.65 -10.08 1.73
CA ALA A 46 15.71 -10.84 2.55
C ALA A 46 14.29 -10.86 1.96
N PHE A 47 13.92 -9.82 1.19
CA PHE A 47 12.64 -9.77 0.50
C PHE A 47 12.59 -10.71 -0.73
N MET A 48 13.69 -10.84 -1.46
CA MET A 48 13.75 -11.67 -2.68
C MET A 48 14.17 -13.13 -2.42
N GLU A 49 14.64 -13.44 -1.21
CA GLU A 49 15.00 -14.80 -0.78
C GLU A 49 13.80 -15.75 -0.92
N GLY A 50 13.97 -16.84 -1.69
CA GLY A 50 12.90 -17.80 -2.01
C GLY A 50 11.87 -17.32 -3.04
N ARG A 51 12.09 -16.16 -3.68
CA ARG A 51 11.16 -15.57 -4.69
C ARG A 51 11.80 -15.33 -6.05
N MET A 52 13.12 -15.45 -6.14
CA MET A 52 13.90 -15.35 -7.38
C MET A 52 13.42 -16.36 -8.43
N ASN A 53 13.58 -16.04 -9.72
CA ASN A 53 13.37 -16.96 -10.85
C ASN A 53 12.02 -17.71 -10.87
N ASN A 54 10.92 -17.03 -10.54
CA ASN A 54 9.57 -17.60 -10.50
C ASN A 54 9.35 -18.67 -9.41
N GLN A 55 10.23 -18.80 -8.41
CA GLN A 55 10.00 -19.73 -7.29
C GLN A 55 8.68 -19.48 -6.55
N GLN A 56 8.17 -18.24 -6.59
CA GLN A 56 6.82 -17.91 -6.10
C GLN A 56 5.68 -18.69 -6.79
N LEU A 57 5.89 -19.13 -8.04
CA LEU A 57 4.92 -19.88 -8.82
C LEU A 57 5.01 -21.38 -8.53
N ASP A 58 6.07 -21.87 -7.88
CA ASP A 58 6.26 -23.30 -7.58
C ASP A 58 5.20 -23.82 -6.60
N ALA A 59 4.67 -22.94 -5.75
CA ALA A 59 3.57 -23.25 -4.83
C ALA A 59 2.19 -23.24 -5.52
N MET A 60 2.10 -22.80 -6.78
CA MET A 60 0.86 -22.77 -7.54
C MET A 60 0.69 -24.04 -8.39
N PRO A 61 -0.54 -24.43 -8.74
CA PRO A 61 -0.77 -25.45 -9.76
C PRO A 61 -0.03 -25.09 -11.05
N ALA A 62 0.67 -26.06 -11.63
CA ALA A 62 1.57 -25.85 -12.77
C ALA A 62 0.88 -25.17 -13.98
N GLU A 63 -0.37 -25.51 -14.26
CA GLU A 63 -1.15 -24.90 -15.35
C GLU A 63 -1.47 -23.42 -15.07
N SER A 64 -1.81 -23.07 -13.83
CA SER A 64 -2.05 -21.68 -13.44
C SER A 64 -0.76 -20.85 -13.47
N ALA A 65 0.36 -21.42 -13.02
CA ALA A 65 1.67 -20.79 -13.09
C ALA A 65 2.09 -20.49 -14.54
N LYS A 66 1.95 -21.47 -15.43
CA LYS A 66 2.23 -21.31 -16.88
C LYS A 66 1.33 -20.25 -17.50
N TRP A 67 0.04 -20.27 -17.19
CA TRP A 67 -0.92 -19.31 -17.72
C TRP A 67 -0.61 -17.88 -17.27
N MET A 68 -0.37 -17.67 -15.98
CA MET A 68 0.03 -16.36 -15.43
C MET A 68 1.33 -15.85 -16.07
N ALA A 69 2.34 -16.71 -16.18
CA ALA A 69 3.62 -16.35 -16.81
C ALA A 69 3.46 -16.04 -18.30
N LYS A 70 2.58 -16.75 -19.02
CA LYS A 70 2.27 -16.51 -20.42
C LYS A 70 1.61 -15.14 -20.60
N GLU A 71 0.54 -14.85 -19.88
CA GLU A 71 -0.18 -13.58 -20.03
C GLU A 71 0.67 -12.37 -19.61
N ALA A 72 1.50 -12.50 -18.58
CA ALA A 72 2.43 -11.44 -18.20
C ALA A 72 3.46 -11.16 -19.31
N ARG A 73 4.00 -12.21 -19.95
CA ARG A 73 4.92 -12.06 -21.09
C ARG A 73 4.24 -11.48 -22.33
N GLU A 74 3.00 -11.87 -22.61
CA GLU A 74 2.20 -11.30 -23.71
C GLU A 74 1.91 -9.81 -23.47
N ALA A 75 1.77 -9.39 -22.21
CA ALA A 75 1.69 -7.98 -21.82
C ALA A 75 3.04 -7.24 -21.88
N GLY A 76 4.13 -7.89 -22.33
CA GLY A 76 5.46 -7.31 -22.46
C GLY A 76 6.26 -7.23 -21.14
N ILE A 77 5.87 -7.99 -20.11
CA ILE A 77 6.47 -7.92 -18.79
C ILE A 77 7.60 -8.95 -18.67
N ASN A 78 8.80 -8.49 -18.31
CA ASN A 78 9.86 -9.38 -17.86
C ASN A 78 9.62 -9.82 -16.42
N ILE A 79 9.13 -11.05 -16.24
CA ILE A 79 8.85 -11.67 -14.94
C ILE A 79 10.08 -12.28 -14.27
N SER A 80 11.19 -12.42 -15.00
CA SER A 80 12.40 -13.06 -14.46
C SER A 80 13.02 -12.20 -13.35
N GLY A 81 13.32 -12.83 -12.21
CA GLY A 81 13.85 -12.13 -11.04
C GLY A 81 12.87 -11.14 -10.40
N LYS A 82 11.58 -11.18 -10.75
CA LYS A 82 10.55 -10.33 -10.16
C LYS A 82 9.53 -11.15 -9.38
N TYR A 83 9.00 -10.53 -8.33
CA TYR A 83 7.96 -11.07 -7.49
C TYR A 83 6.61 -10.43 -7.83
N TYR A 84 5.54 -11.22 -7.92
CA TYR A 84 4.20 -10.72 -8.20
C TYR A 84 3.50 -10.36 -6.88
N CYS A 85 3.22 -9.08 -6.70
CA CYS A 85 2.46 -8.54 -5.59
C CYS A 85 1.02 -8.25 -6.01
N GLY A 86 0.12 -9.23 -5.83
CA GLY A 86 -1.30 -9.06 -6.16
C GLY A 86 -1.99 -7.88 -5.45
N GLY A 87 -1.53 -7.49 -4.26
CA GLY A 87 -2.03 -6.32 -3.54
C GLY A 87 -1.65 -4.97 -4.16
N LEU A 88 -0.66 -4.95 -5.05
CA LEU A 88 -0.26 -3.75 -5.79
C LEU A 88 -0.94 -3.67 -7.16
N ALA A 89 -1.48 -4.78 -7.67
CA ALA A 89 -2.02 -4.87 -9.02
C ALA A 89 -3.29 -4.02 -9.22
N ASP A 90 -3.43 -3.45 -10.42
CA ASP A 90 -4.67 -2.80 -10.84
C ASP A 90 -5.69 -3.84 -11.37
N LYS A 91 -6.71 -3.37 -12.09
CA LYS A 91 -7.74 -4.24 -12.69
C LYS A 91 -7.19 -5.29 -13.66
N ARG A 92 -5.99 -5.08 -14.21
CA ARG A 92 -5.29 -5.97 -15.15
C ARG A 92 -4.58 -7.14 -14.44
N ARG A 93 -4.52 -7.14 -13.10
CA ARG A 93 -3.96 -8.24 -12.29
C ARG A 93 -2.50 -8.53 -12.67
N TRP A 94 -2.14 -9.78 -12.98
CA TRP A 94 -0.79 -10.19 -13.37
C TRP A 94 -0.32 -9.63 -14.72
N GLN A 95 -1.20 -9.01 -15.50
CA GLN A 95 -0.84 -8.25 -16.71
C GLN A 95 -0.43 -6.80 -16.38
N ASP A 96 -0.42 -6.41 -15.11
CA ASP A 96 0.03 -5.09 -14.67
C ASP A 96 1.54 -5.09 -14.40
N PRO A 97 2.35 -4.33 -15.16
CA PRO A 97 3.80 -4.30 -14.98
C PRO A 97 4.22 -3.78 -13.60
N GLU A 98 3.42 -2.92 -12.96
CA GLU A 98 3.76 -2.36 -11.65
C GLU A 98 3.48 -3.34 -10.49
N ALA A 99 2.78 -4.44 -10.76
CA ALA A 99 2.59 -5.51 -9.78
C ALA A 99 3.78 -6.46 -9.69
N TRP A 100 4.71 -6.41 -10.64
CA TRP A 100 5.93 -7.22 -10.67
C TRP A 100 7.10 -6.40 -10.12
N VAL A 101 7.46 -6.66 -8.87
CA VAL A 101 8.45 -5.88 -8.11
C VAL A 101 9.79 -6.62 -8.00
N SER A 102 10.88 -5.87 -7.99
CA SER A 102 12.24 -6.41 -7.78
C SER A 102 12.88 -5.98 -6.45
N SER A 103 12.29 -4.99 -5.79
CA SER A 103 12.79 -4.43 -4.53
C SER A 103 11.66 -3.90 -3.66
N ASN A 104 11.98 -3.56 -2.41
CA ASN A 104 11.08 -2.86 -1.50
C ASN A 104 10.77 -1.43 -1.99
N ASP A 105 11.70 -0.79 -2.69
CA ASP A 105 11.50 0.55 -3.25
C ASP A 105 10.45 0.55 -4.37
N ASP A 106 10.37 -0.51 -5.17
CA ASP A 106 9.30 -0.69 -6.16
C ASP A 106 7.92 -0.72 -5.48
N ILE A 107 7.81 -1.42 -4.35
CA ILE A 107 6.56 -1.49 -3.57
C ILE A 107 6.16 -0.10 -3.09
N LEU A 108 7.10 0.65 -2.49
CA LEU A 108 6.85 2.02 -2.03
C LEU A 108 6.43 2.93 -3.18
N ARG A 109 7.18 2.91 -4.28
CA ARG A 109 6.90 3.72 -5.46
C ARG A 109 5.49 3.49 -5.98
N VAL A 110 5.08 2.23 -6.09
CA VAL A 110 3.74 1.86 -6.58
C VAL A 110 2.66 2.21 -5.55
N ALA A 111 2.91 1.96 -4.26
CA ALA A 111 2.00 2.30 -3.18
C ALA A 111 1.75 3.81 -3.09
N HIS A 112 2.79 4.63 -3.21
CA HIS A 112 2.68 6.09 -3.28
C HIS A 112 1.91 6.54 -4.52
N LYS A 113 2.28 6.02 -5.70
CA LYS A 113 1.65 6.39 -6.98
C LYS A 113 0.16 6.08 -6.99
N ARG A 114 -0.22 4.92 -6.45
CA ARG A 114 -1.61 4.43 -6.47
C ARG A 114 -2.39 4.75 -5.21
N ARG A 115 -1.72 5.34 -4.22
CA ARG A 115 -2.30 5.66 -2.92
C ARG A 115 -2.92 4.41 -2.26
N LEU A 116 -2.17 3.31 -2.27
CA LEU A 116 -2.56 2.04 -1.66
C LEU A 116 -1.94 1.91 -0.27
N SER A 117 -2.71 1.44 0.70
CA SER A 117 -2.16 1.06 2.00
C SER A 117 -1.40 -0.26 1.87
N VAL A 118 -0.13 -0.29 2.26
CA VAL A 118 0.70 -1.50 2.25
C VAL A 118 1.19 -1.76 3.67
N SER A 119 1.13 -3.02 4.09
CA SER A 119 1.70 -3.48 5.35
C SER A 119 2.49 -4.78 5.14
N GLY A 120 3.55 -4.96 5.93
CA GLY A 120 4.42 -6.15 5.85
C GLY A 120 5.89 -5.77 5.82
N THR A 121 6.58 -6.07 4.71
CA THR A 121 8.00 -5.71 4.53
C THR A 121 8.19 -4.19 4.52
N VAL A 122 7.23 -3.48 3.95
CA VAL A 122 7.17 -2.02 3.99
C VAL A 122 5.78 -1.59 4.43
N ASN A 123 5.73 -0.55 5.27
CA ASN A 123 4.48 -0.01 5.80
C ASN A 123 4.25 1.39 5.25
N TYR A 124 3.15 1.58 4.53
CA TYR A 124 2.72 2.87 4.00
C TYR A 124 1.20 3.00 4.15
N ASP A 125 0.76 4.04 4.84
CA ASP A 125 -0.65 4.43 4.94
C ASP A 125 -0.84 5.83 4.32
N PRO A 126 -1.54 5.92 3.18
CA PRO A 126 -1.78 7.20 2.52
C PRO A 126 -2.84 8.08 3.21
N GLY A 127 -3.46 7.61 4.29
CA GLY A 127 -4.50 8.31 5.03
C GLY A 127 -5.78 8.56 4.21
N PRO A 128 -6.78 9.26 4.79
CA PRO A 128 -8.07 9.47 4.14
C PRO A 128 -7.91 10.25 2.83
N ALA A 129 -8.53 9.73 1.77
CA ALA A 129 -8.54 10.39 0.47
C ALA A 129 -9.17 11.79 0.60
N ALA A 130 -8.56 12.80 -0.04
CA ALA A 130 -9.20 14.10 -0.15
C ALA A 130 -10.55 13.87 -0.86
N PRO A 131 -11.68 14.34 -0.29
CA PRO A 131 -12.98 14.09 -0.87
C PRO A 131 -12.99 14.64 -2.29
N LYS A 132 -13.12 13.76 -3.29
CA LYS A 132 -13.31 14.18 -4.67
C LYS A 132 -14.57 15.03 -4.68
N ARG A 133 -14.47 16.30 -5.06
CA ARG A 133 -15.62 17.18 -5.26
C ARG A 133 -16.50 16.54 -6.33
N LYS A 134 -17.52 15.79 -5.92
CA LYS A 134 -18.57 15.38 -6.85
C LYS A 134 -19.30 16.66 -7.20
N LEU A 135 -19.06 17.17 -8.41
CA LEU A 135 -19.95 18.15 -9.02
C LEU A 135 -21.36 17.59 -8.91
N ILE A 136 -22.28 18.37 -8.37
CA ILE A 136 -23.68 17.98 -8.23
C ILE A 136 -24.17 17.56 -9.63
N ASN A 137 -24.92 16.46 -9.71
CA ASN A 137 -25.49 16.01 -10.97
C ASN A 137 -26.28 17.17 -11.60
N GLU A 138 -25.95 17.54 -12.83
CA GLU A 138 -26.54 18.69 -13.53
C GLU A 138 -28.07 18.61 -13.60
N LYS A 139 -28.65 17.40 -13.59
CA LYS A 139 -30.10 17.21 -13.53
C LYS A 139 -30.72 17.76 -12.25
N ILE A 140 -30.07 17.57 -11.10
CA ILE A 140 -30.53 18.07 -9.79
C ILE A 140 -30.43 19.60 -9.76
N VAL A 141 -29.35 20.15 -10.33
CA VAL A 141 -29.18 21.61 -10.44
C VAL A 141 -30.26 22.21 -11.35
N ALA A 142 -30.52 21.61 -12.51
CA ALA A 142 -31.53 22.09 -13.45
C ALA A 142 -32.96 22.02 -12.88
N GLU A 143 -33.29 20.95 -12.16
CA GLU A 143 -34.58 20.79 -11.49
C GLU A 143 -34.77 21.81 -10.36
N GLY A 144 -33.72 22.06 -9.58
CA GLY A 144 -33.71 23.11 -8.56
C GLY A 144 -33.92 24.51 -9.15
N VAL A 145 -33.21 24.83 -10.24
CA VAL A 145 -33.34 26.13 -10.94
C VAL A 145 -34.75 26.31 -11.48
N ARG A 146 -35.34 25.28 -12.09
CA ARG A 146 -36.72 25.31 -12.60
C ARG A 146 -37.74 25.55 -11.48
N ASN A 147 -37.56 24.91 -10.32
CA ASN A 147 -38.45 25.08 -9.18
C ASN A 147 -38.33 26.48 -8.53
N GLU A 148 -37.13 27.06 -8.48
CA GLU A 148 -36.95 28.42 -7.94
C GLU A 148 -37.42 29.51 -8.91
N LEU A 149 -37.19 29.38 -10.22
CA LEU A 149 -37.71 30.32 -11.23
C LEU A 149 -39.25 30.29 -11.30
N ARG A 150 -39.86 29.12 -11.06
CA ARG A 150 -41.33 29.02 -10.97
C ARG A 150 -41.90 29.74 -9.74
N LYS A 151 -41.13 29.86 -8.66
CA LYS A 151 -41.51 30.61 -7.45
C LYS A 151 -41.18 32.10 -7.56
N ASN A 152 -40.13 32.46 -8.31
CA ASN A 152 -39.70 33.84 -8.56
C ASN A 152 -39.40 34.06 -10.06
N PRO A 153 -40.39 34.44 -10.87
CA PRO A 153 -40.27 34.56 -12.32
C PRO A 153 -39.28 35.64 -12.80
N GLY A 154 -38.92 36.60 -11.94
CA GLY A 154 -38.02 37.71 -12.28
C GLY A 154 -36.54 37.49 -11.92
N ALA A 155 -36.19 36.35 -11.34
CA ALA A 155 -34.81 36.08 -10.94
C ALA A 155 -33.95 35.66 -12.14
N LYS A 156 -32.69 36.13 -12.21
CA LYS A 156 -31.76 35.71 -13.26
C LYS A 156 -31.33 34.26 -13.03
N ALA A 157 -31.51 33.41 -14.05
CA ALA A 157 -31.22 31.98 -13.99
C ALA A 157 -29.76 31.65 -13.59
N GLY A 158 -28.81 32.53 -13.92
CA GLY A 158 -27.40 32.40 -13.52
C GLY A 158 -27.18 32.50 -12.01
N GLU A 159 -27.79 33.51 -11.36
CA GLU A 159 -27.67 33.74 -9.91
C GLU A 159 -28.35 32.62 -9.11
N VAL A 160 -29.50 32.13 -9.60
CA VAL A 160 -30.23 31.00 -9.00
C VAL A 160 -29.40 29.71 -9.07
N ARG A 161 -28.70 29.48 -10.18
CA ARG A 161 -27.82 28.31 -10.35
C ARG A 161 -26.65 28.34 -9.36
N GLU A 162 -25.97 29.47 -9.22
CA GLU A 162 -24.88 29.62 -8.25
C GLU A 162 -25.38 29.43 -6.81
N ARG A 163 -26.54 30.00 -6.47
CA ARG A 163 -27.13 29.86 -5.13
C ARG A 163 -27.53 28.42 -4.80
N ILE A 164 -28.01 27.66 -5.77
CA ILE A 164 -28.34 26.23 -5.61
C ILE A 164 -27.07 25.40 -5.50
N ILE A 165 -26.05 25.69 -6.31
CA ILE A 165 -24.74 25.05 -6.19
C ILE A 165 -24.15 25.36 -4.82
N GLU A 166 -24.22 26.59 -4.32
CA GLU A 166 -23.68 26.96 -3.01
C GLU A 166 -24.47 26.34 -1.84
N LYS A 167 -25.80 26.27 -1.95
CA LYS A 167 -26.68 25.67 -0.92
C LYS A 167 -26.55 24.14 -0.85
N HIS A 168 -26.35 23.48 -1.98
CA HIS A 168 -26.26 22.02 -2.06
C HIS A 168 -24.82 21.49 -2.18
N ALA A 169 -23.84 22.34 -2.49
CA ALA A 169 -22.44 21.96 -2.40
C ALA A 169 -22.12 21.75 -0.93
N TYR A 170 -21.59 20.57 -0.65
CA TYR A 170 -21.22 20.14 0.68
C TYR A 170 -20.22 21.16 1.29
N LYS A 171 -20.68 22.02 2.22
CA LYS A 171 -19.79 22.83 3.05
C LYS A 171 -18.96 21.85 3.88
N ALA A 172 -17.68 21.72 3.56
CA ALA A 172 -16.74 21.01 4.40
C ALA A 172 -16.83 21.64 5.79
N LYS A 173 -17.35 20.90 6.78
CA LYS A 173 -17.28 21.30 8.18
C LYS A 173 -15.79 21.48 8.49
N GLY A 174 -15.35 22.73 8.56
CA GLY A 174 -14.03 23.07 9.06
C GLY A 174 -13.88 22.43 10.43
N ARG A 175 -12.85 21.61 10.59
CA ARG A 175 -12.42 21.12 11.90
C ARG A 175 -12.16 22.36 12.76
N PHE A 176 -12.95 22.55 13.81
CA PHE A 176 -12.54 23.35 14.94
C PHE A 176 -11.29 22.70 15.57
N ARG A 177 -10.41 23.58 16.04
CA ARG A 177 -9.11 23.40 16.68
C ARG A 177 -8.85 22.03 17.31
#